data_AF-A0A383DY88-F1
#
_entry.id   AF-A0A383DY88-F1
#
_cell.length_a   1.000
_cell.length_b   1.000
_cell.length_c   1.000
_cell.angle_alpha   90.00
_cell.angle_beta   90.00
_cell.angle_gamma   90.00
#
_symmetry.space_group_name_H-M   'P 1'
#
loop_
_entity.id
_entity.type
_entity.pdbx_description
1 polymer ?
#
loop_
_entity_poly.entity_id
_entity_poly.type
_entity_poly.pdbx_seq_one_letter_code
_entity_poly.pdbx_strand_id
1 'polypeptide(L)'
;MKTTCSRPYPLGATLDPNGCNFAVYAPANKDLLLALFHADGSYETHPLESEYAGIQHTYVEGIKTGQKYGFIVQHGDDLLCLSDPYAKALDK
;
A
#
# COMPACT_ATOMS: atom_id res chain seq x y z
N MET A 1 -11.88 -17.34 -10.89
CA MET A 1 -11.11 -16.47 -9.96
C MET A 1 -11.10 -15.09 -10.56
N LYS A 2 -11.65 -14.10 -9.85
CA LYS A 2 -11.65 -12.71 -10.32
C LYS A 2 -10.29 -12.15 -9.94
N THR A 3 -9.29 -12.27 -10.81
CA THR A 3 -8.00 -11.62 -10.59
C THR A 3 -8.24 -10.13 -10.83
N THR A 4 -8.60 -9.38 -9.79
CA THR A 4 -8.66 -7.92 -9.86
C THR A 4 -7.23 -7.41 -10.01
N CYS A 5 -6.79 -7.19 -11.26
CA CYS A 5 -5.49 -6.60 -11.52
C CYS A 5 -5.40 -5.22 -10.85
N SER A 6 -4.33 -5.02 -10.08
CA SER A 6 -3.94 -3.72 -9.57
C SER A 6 -3.59 -2.75 -10.70
N ARG A 7 -3.60 -1.45 -10.41
CA ARG A 7 -3.40 -0.38 -11.39
C ARG A 7 -2.40 0.65 -10.87
N PRO A 8 -1.55 1.22 -11.74
CA PRO A 8 -0.59 2.25 -11.34
C PRO A 8 -1.25 3.60 -11.04
N TYR A 9 -2.48 3.81 -11.47
CA TYR A 9 -3.20 5.06 -11.27
C TYR A 9 -4.64 4.83 -10.78
N PRO A 10 -5.18 5.76 -9.99
CA PRO A 10 -4.50 6.95 -9.44
C PRO A 10 -3.52 6.59 -8.32
N LEU A 11 -2.60 7.50 -7.99
CA LEU A 11 -1.65 7.33 -6.88
C LEU A 11 -2.37 7.40 -5.52
N GLY A 12 -1.79 6.72 -4.55
CA GLY A 12 -2.31 6.51 -3.20
C GLY A 12 -3.33 5.37 -3.11
N ALA A 13 -4.12 5.39 -2.04
CA ALA A 13 -5.20 4.44 -1.83
C ALA A 13 -6.48 4.82 -2.60
N THR A 14 -6.99 3.87 -3.37
CA THR A 14 -8.24 3.96 -4.13
C THR A 14 -9.16 2.80 -3.78
N LEU A 15 -10.13 3.10 -2.94
CA LEU A 15 -11.16 2.16 -2.51
C LEU A 15 -12.18 1.92 -3.65
N ASP A 16 -12.62 0.68 -3.77
CA ASP A 16 -13.76 0.27 -4.59
C ASP A 16 -14.72 -0.62 -3.75
N PRO A 17 -15.85 -1.11 -4.30
CA PRO A 17 -16.79 -1.92 -3.53
C PRO A 17 -16.24 -3.23 -2.94
N ASN A 18 -15.18 -3.79 -3.52
CA ASN A 18 -14.63 -5.11 -3.18
C ASN A 18 -13.29 -5.03 -2.44
N GLY A 19 -12.58 -3.91 -2.48
CA GLY A 19 -11.25 -3.77 -1.89
C GLY A 19 -10.62 -2.40 -2.13
N CYS A 20 -9.29 -2.35 -2.15
CA CYS A 20 -8.55 -1.12 -2.37
C CYS A 20 -7.30 -1.35 -3.23
N ASN A 21 -7.11 -0.50 -4.23
CA ASN A 21 -5.87 -0.39 -4.96
C ASN A 21 -4.92 0.57 -4.24
N PHE A 22 -3.66 0.19 -4.09
CA PHE A 22 -2.59 1.02 -3.55
C PHE A 22 -1.54 1.23 -4.64
N ALA A 23 -1.17 2.47 -4.90
CA ALA A 23 -0.14 2.80 -5.90
C ALA A 23 0.77 3.92 -5.39
N VAL A 24 2.08 3.72 -5.47
CA VAL A 24 3.08 4.69 -5.00
C VAL A 24 4.23 4.81 -5.99
N TYR A 25 4.63 6.04 -6.30
CA TYR A 25 5.81 6.29 -7.11
C TYR A 25 7.06 6.12 -6.26
N ALA A 26 7.84 5.07 -6.54
CA ALA A 26 9.06 4.73 -5.82
C ALA A 26 10.03 3.97 -6.74
N PRO A 27 10.58 4.60 -7.79
CA PRO A 27 11.44 3.92 -8.78
C PRO A 27 12.77 3.39 -8.19
N ALA A 28 13.21 3.95 -7.05
CA ALA A 28 14.50 3.62 -6.43
C ALA A 28 14.42 2.50 -5.38
N ASN A 29 13.21 2.09 -4.95
CA ASN A 29 13.02 1.10 -3.90
C ASN A 29 12.16 -0.04 -4.44
N LYS A 30 12.68 -1.26 -4.55
CA LYS A 30 11.91 -2.39 -5.11
C LYS A 30 11.28 -3.31 -4.07
N ASP A 31 11.62 -3.12 -2.80
CA ASP A 31 11.24 -4.00 -1.69
C ASP A 31 10.25 -3.31 -0.74
N LEU A 32 9.39 -2.45 -1.30
CA LEU A 32 8.33 -1.79 -0.54
C LEU A 32 7.22 -2.77 -0.20
N LEU A 33 6.87 -2.82 1.08
CA LEU A 33 5.73 -3.59 1.56
C LEU A 33 4.62 -2.64 2.00
N LEU A 34 3.38 -2.94 1.63
CA LEU A 34 2.20 -2.31 2.19
C LEU A 34 1.92 -2.94 3.57
N ALA A 35 1.93 -2.16 4.64
CA ALA A 35 1.48 -2.60 5.96
C ALA A 35 0.02 -2.17 6.19
N LEU A 36 -0.84 -3.13 6.57
CA LEU A 36 -2.22 -2.89 6.96
C LEU A 36 -2.35 -3.09 8.47
N PHE A 37 -2.71 -2.03 9.18
CA PHE A 37 -2.78 -2.05 10.64
C PHE A 37 -4.16 -2.48 11.14
N HIS A 38 -4.17 -3.32 12.17
CA HIS A 38 -5.37 -3.77 12.88
C HIS A 38 -5.63 -2.91 14.12
N ALA A 39 -6.82 -3.08 14.71
CA ALA A 39 -7.25 -2.28 15.86
C ALA A 39 -6.44 -2.55 17.14
N ASP A 40 -5.80 -3.72 17.25
CA ASP A 40 -4.93 -4.09 18.37
C ASP A 40 -3.48 -3.57 18.22
N GLY A 41 -3.19 -2.84 17.14
CA GLY A 41 -1.86 -2.29 16.84
C GLY A 41 -0.95 -3.26 16.08
N SER A 42 -1.35 -4.50 15.85
CA SER A 42 -0.64 -5.40 14.95
C SER A 42 -0.83 -4.98 13.49
N TYR A 43 0.03 -5.47 12.59
CA TYR A 43 -0.13 -5.25 11.16
C TYR A 43 0.29 -6.49 10.37
N GLU A 44 -0.32 -6.64 9.20
CA GLU A 44 0.12 -7.60 8.18
C GLU A 44 0.75 -6.85 7.00
N THR A 45 1.68 -7.51 6.29
CA THR A 45 2.39 -6.92 5.15
C THR A 45 2.02 -7.60 3.84
N HIS A 46 1.85 -6.80 2.80
CA HIS A 46 1.56 -7.24 1.43
C HIS A 46 2.62 -6.66 0.46
N PRO A 47 3.16 -7.46 -0.47
CA PRO A 47 4.08 -6.94 -1.49
C PRO A 47 3.34 -6.04 -2.49
N LEU A 48 4.07 -5.09 -3.09
CA LEU A 48 3.60 -4.37 -4.26
C LEU A 48 3.85 -5.21 -5.52
N GLU A 49 2.87 -6.03 -5.90
CA GLU A 49 3.01 -7.12 -6.88
C GLU A 49 3.28 -6.68 -8.33
N SER A 50 3.06 -5.42 -8.67
CA SER A 50 3.20 -4.92 -10.04
C SER A 50 3.87 -3.55 -10.08
N GLU A 51 4.55 -3.27 -11.19
CA GLU A 51 5.25 -2.02 -11.42
C GLU A 51 5.00 -1.52 -12.85
N TYR A 52 4.80 -0.20 -12.97
CA TYR A 52 4.74 0.48 -14.25
C TYR A 52 5.30 1.91 -14.14
N ALA A 53 6.34 2.21 -14.92
CA ALA A 53 6.97 3.54 -14.98
C ALA A 53 7.44 4.08 -13.62
N GLY A 54 7.97 3.20 -12.76
CA GLY A 54 8.44 3.54 -11.41
C GLY A 54 7.33 3.60 -10.35
N ILE A 55 6.09 3.29 -10.74
CA ILE A 55 4.96 3.20 -9.82
C ILE A 55 4.76 1.74 -9.46
N GLN A 56 4.89 1.45 -8.16
CA GLN A 56 4.60 0.14 -7.62
C GLN A 56 3.17 0.11 -7.10
N HIS A 57 2.46 -0.98 -7.34
CA HIS A 57 1.06 -1.08 -7.00
C HIS A 57 0.60 -2.51 -6.68
N THR A 58 -0.39 -2.59 -5.80
CA THR A 58 -1.09 -3.83 -5.45
C THR A 58 -2.57 -3.56 -5.22
N TYR A 59 -3.38 -4.61 -5.23
CA TYR A 59 -4.79 -4.55 -4.91
C TYR A 59 -5.08 -5.55 -3.80
N VAL A 60 -5.70 -5.08 -2.73
CA VAL A 60 -6.07 -5.92 -1.59
C VAL A 60 -7.59 -5.95 -1.48
N GLU A 61 -8.15 -7.16 -1.53
CA GLU A 61 -9.58 -7.41 -1.35
C GLU A 61 -10.01 -7.17 0.11
N GLY A 62 -11.30 -6.91 0.32
CA GLY A 62 -11.89 -6.80 1.66
C GLY A 62 -11.63 -5.49 2.39
N ILE A 63 -10.70 -4.66 1.92
CA ILE A 63 -10.39 -3.35 2.51
C ILE A 63 -11.62 -2.45 2.56
N LYS A 64 -11.81 -1.77 3.68
CA LYS A 64 -12.92 -0.83 3.93
C LYS A 64 -12.40 0.56 4.25
N THR A 65 -13.27 1.56 4.11
CA THR A 65 -13.00 2.94 4.54
C THR A 65 -12.51 2.97 5.98
N GLY A 66 -11.45 3.73 6.25
CA GLY A 66 -10.86 3.85 7.58
C GLY A 66 -9.75 2.84 7.87
N GLN A 67 -9.45 1.92 6.95
CA GLN A 67 -8.27 1.05 7.05
C GLN A 67 -7.00 1.90 7.17
N LYS A 68 -6.26 1.71 8.28
CA LYS A 68 -4.96 2.33 8.50
C LYS A 68 -3.89 1.56 7.72
N TYR A 69 -3.00 2.28 7.04
CA TYR A 69 -1.91 1.67 6.30
C TYR A 69 -0.67 2.55 6.27
N GLY A 70 0.46 1.94 5.91
CA GLY A 70 1.72 2.60 5.63
C GLY A 70 2.58 1.75 4.70
N PHE A 71 3.75 2.25 4.34
CA PHE A 71 4.74 1.49 3.58
C PHE A 71 5.93 1.15 4.46
N ILE A 72 6.30 -0.13 4.52
CA ILE A 72 7.53 -0.56 5.17
C ILE A 72 8.64 -0.60 4.12
N VAL A 73 9.77 0.03 4.44
CA VAL A 73 10.99 -0.04 3.66
C VAL A 73 12.15 -0.46 4.56
N GLN A 74 13.03 -1.29 4.04
CA GLN A 74 14.28 -1.62 4.71
C GLN A 74 15.31 -0.50 4.48
N HIS A 75 15.92 -0.01 5.56
CA HIS A 75 16.98 0.99 5.52
C HIS A 75 18.16 0.51 6.38
N GLY A 76 19.13 -0.14 5.74
CA GLY A 76 20.20 -0.84 6.46
C GLY A 76 19.62 -2.04 7.23
N ASP A 77 19.89 -2.08 8.54
CA ASP A 77 19.35 -3.10 9.46
C ASP A 77 17.97 -2.72 10.02
N ASP A 78 17.51 -1.49 9.78
CA ASP A 78 16.25 -0.97 10.30
C ASP A 78 15.09 -1.17 9.33
N LEU A 79 13.88 -1.34 9.88
CA LEU A 79 12.62 -1.26 9.15
C LEU A 79 11.95 0.07 9.46
N LEU A 80 11.75 0.89 8.43
CA LEU A 80 11.08 2.18 8.54
C LEU A 80 9.65 2.06 8.05
N CYS A 81 8.70 2.51 8.87
CA CYS A 81 7.32 2.70 8.46
C CYS A 81 7.12 4.13 7.96
N LEU A 82 6.78 4.25 6.68
CA LEU A 82 6.57 5.51 5.99
C LEU A 82 5.08 5.75 5.75
N SER A 83 4.64 7.00 5.92
CA SER A 83 3.32 7.43 5.47
C SER A 83 3.28 7.54 3.95
N ASP A 84 2.13 7.23 3.36
CA ASP A 84 1.91 7.40 1.92
C ASP A 84 1.91 8.92 1.56
N PRO A 85 2.77 9.38 0.64
CA PRO A 85 2.78 10.77 0.18
C PRO A 85 1.44 11.22 -0.44
N TYR A 86 0.63 10.27 -0.90
CA TYR A 86 -0.67 10.48 -1.53
C TYR A 86 -1.85 10.16 -0.59
N ALA A 87 -1.59 10.00 0.71
CA ALA A 87 -2.63 9.77 1.70
C ALA A 87 -3.67 10.91 1.69
N LYS A 88 -4.95 10.55 1.63
CA LYS A 88 -6.07 11.52 1.70
C LYS A 88 -6.41 11.93 3.14
N ALA A 89 -5.92 11.18 4.12
CA ALA A 89 -6.05 11.44 5.54
C ALA A 89 -4.87 10.81 6.28
N LEU A 90 -4.41 11.46 7.35
CA LEU A 90 -3.41 10.92 8.27
C LEU A 90 -4.06 10.75 9.65
N ASP A 91 -3.72 9.65 10.31
CA ASP A 91 -4.11 9.41 11.69
C ASP A 91 -3.14 10.10 12.65
N LYS A 92 -3.62 10.48 13.84
CA LYS A 92 -2.88 11.28 14.83
C LYS A 92 -2.06 10.44 15.80
#